data_AF-A0A7H9DZ58-F1
#
_entry.id   AF-A0A7H9DZ58-F1
#
_cell.length_a   1.000
_cell.length_b   1.000
_cell.length_c   1.000
_cell.angle_alpha   90.00
_cell.angle_beta   90.00
_cell.angle_gamma   90.00
#
_symmetry.space_group_name_H-M   'P 1'
#
loop_
_entity.id
_entity.type
_entity.pdbx_description
1 polymer ?
#
loop_
_entity_poly.entity_id
_entity_poly.type
_entity_poly.pdbx_seq_one_letter_code
_entity_poly.pdbx_strand_id
1 'polypeptide(L)'
;MVYGSKTYRVYSRVRDDIRNGRLTQRAAAVYISWLLENATAKLREVIETPPEGTYPLAHAALIYADEAYQNICRAREGTNDDIRRVLVDESDNYINNCQVALLCLSQCRHGLMPMQGEAGEHAAAISAASTNIASALCILQDNAHPVEKNTDDTRARLCGYLDSLVDLIEALPEDAFLCVTQGVGEYDFAVNSTAKASLLLSLEELRAIASTIDPLADDLSREYIQKSFAAVLAPVKAMISILSQAPDVSAQTALHCLLANRLIEKSEKAIEEYTQDQHTSDKEVNSKNVISSATLCAAGSALRLLASCANNAPAFPPCTTDIVKCAGQLVKSYYKSCCYNRHSESSGAVETNLTKANHFGDVLGCLCAARESLDGVDASALPSNRDREAFARLRNGIMRAAERCVAEQVAEPDLIEPEHGAGWDALSVEEVAPTASAASSLYI
;
A
#
# COMPACT_ATOMS: atom_id res chain seq x y z
N MET A 1 17.53 12.37 -10.22
CA MET A 1 16.21 13.05 -10.11
C MET A 1 15.56 12.55 -8.83
N VAL A 2 15.44 13.39 -7.80
CA VAL A 2 14.84 12.98 -6.51
C VAL A 2 13.33 12.91 -6.72
N TYR A 3 12.80 11.70 -6.94
CA TYR A 3 11.37 11.45 -6.99
C TYR A 3 10.77 11.76 -5.60
N GLY A 4 10.32 13.00 -5.44
CA GLY A 4 9.68 13.45 -4.22
C GLY A 4 8.34 12.73 -4.06
N SER A 5 8.30 11.66 -3.25
CA SER A 5 7.06 10.96 -2.87
C SER A 5 6.01 11.84 -2.14
N LYS A 6 6.22 13.16 -2.04
CA LYS A 6 5.30 14.10 -1.40
C LYS A 6 4.09 14.43 -2.28
N THR A 7 4.22 14.37 -3.61
CA THR A 7 3.15 14.84 -4.52
C THR A 7 2.07 13.77 -4.76
N TYR A 8 2.40 12.48 -4.62
CA TYR A 8 1.49 11.39 -4.97
C TYR A 8 0.53 10.96 -3.85
N ARG A 9 0.72 11.41 -2.60
CA ARG A 9 -0.14 11.08 -1.45
C ARG A 9 -1.21 12.15 -1.15
N VAL A 10 -1.58 12.96 -2.14
CA VAL A 10 -2.60 14.01 -1.98
C VAL A 10 -3.97 13.39 -1.64
N TYR A 11 -4.30 12.24 -2.23
CA TYR A 11 -5.57 11.58 -2.01
C TYR A 11 -5.80 11.16 -0.55
N SER A 12 -4.80 10.62 0.17
CA SER A 12 -5.01 10.13 1.54
C SER A 12 -5.33 11.26 2.51
N ARG A 13 -4.69 12.42 2.36
CA ARG A 13 -4.95 13.60 3.20
C ARG A 13 -6.30 14.23 2.91
N VAL A 14 -6.60 14.45 1.62
CA VAL A 14 -7.88 15.05 1.19
C VAL A 14 -9.04 14.12 1.58
N ARG A 15 -8.87 12.81 1.44
CA ARG A 15 -9.83 11.79 1.90
C ARG A 15 -10.08 11.85 3.40
N ASP A 16 -9.03 11.83 4.22
CA ASP A 16 -9.18 11.89 5.67
C ASP A 16 -9.90 13.18 6.11
N ASP A 17 -9.61 14.31 5.45
CA ASP A 17 -10.29 15.57 5.73
C ASP A 17 -11.75 15.60 5.25
N ILE A 18 -12.08 15.00 4.10
CA ILE A 18 -13.47 14.82 3.64
C ILE A 18 -14.24 13.93 4.62
N ARG A 19 -13.68 12.77 4.96
CA ARG A 19 -14.29 11.78 5.86
C ARG A 19 -14.50 12.34 7.27
N ASN A 20 -13.64 13.25 7.72
CA ASN A 20 -13.78 13.93 9.00
C ASN A 20 -14.67 15.19 8.94
N GLY A 21 -15.31 15.48 7.80
CA GLY A 21 -16.16 16.66 7.61
C GLY A 21 -15.39 17.99 7.67
N ARG A 22 -14.06 17.94 7.54
CA ARG A 22 -13.18 19.11 7.57
C ARG A 22 -13.06 19.79 6.21
N LEU A 23 -13.44 19.09 5.14
CA LEU A 23 -13.37 19.58 3.76
C LEU A 23 -14.79 19.78 3.20
N THR A 24 -15.05 20.95 2.62
CA THR A 24 -16.35 21.25 1.98
C THR A 24 -16.42 20.59 0.59
N GLN A 25 -17.63 20.34 0.08
CA GLN A 25 -17.83 19.86 -1.30
C GLN A 25 -17.16 20.76 -2.34
N ARG A 26 -17.16 22.08 -2.09
CA ARG A 26 -16.45 23.04 -2.94
C ARG A 26 -14.94 22.84 -2.92
N ALA A 27 -14.35 22.56 -1.76
CA ALA A 27 -12.94 22.22 -1.65
C ALA A 27 -12.64 20.87 -2.34
N ALA A 28 -13.52 19.87 -2.22
CA ALA A 28 -13.38 18.60 -2.92
C ALA A 28 -13.38 18.79 -4.45
N ALA A 29 -14.32 19.59 -4.98
CA ALA A 29 -14.36 19.95 -6.40
C ALA A 29 -13.07 20.64 -6.86
N VAL A 30 -12.50 21.54 -6.05
CA VAL A 30 -11.20 22.19 -6.35
C VAL A 30 -10.07 21.17 -6.46
N TYR A 31 -9.98 20.22 -5.53
CA TYR A 31 -8.96 19.17 -5.58
C TYR A 31 -9.13 18.25 -6.77
N ILE A 32 -10.36 17.79 -7.05
CA ILE A 32 -10.66 16.94 -8.21
C ILE A 32 -10.28 17.67 -9.51
N SER A 33 -10.72 18.93 -9.68
CA SER A 33 -10.35 19.74 -10.85
C SER A 33 -8.83 19.84 -11.01
N TRP A 34 -8.10 20.13 -9.94
CA TRP A 34 -6.64 20.25 -9.99
C TRP A 34 -5.94 18.92 -10.35
N LEU A 35 -6.43 17.80 -9.82
CA LEU A 35 -5.90 16.47 -10.13
C LEU A 35 -6.14 16.12 -11.61
N LEU A 36 -7.36 16.33 -12.11
CA LEU A 36 -7.69 16.05 -13.51
C LEU A 36 -6.99 17.02 -14.48
N GLU A 37 -6.82 18.29 -14.11
CA GLU A 37 -6.01 19.25 -14.88
C GLU A 37 -4.57 18.75 -15.03
N ASN A 38 -3.93 18.35 -13.93
CA ASN A 38 -2.58 17.80 -13.96
C ASN A 38 -2.51 16.50 -14.78
N ALA A 39 -3.51 15.63 -14.67
CA ALA A 39 -3.56 14.40 -15.45
C ALA A 39 -3.65 14.70 -16.96
N THR A 40 -4.57 15.55 -17.37
CA THR A 40 -4.74 15.92 -18.78
C THR A 40 -3.52 16.64 -19.34
N ALA A 41 -2.86 17.50 -18.55
CA ALA A 41 -1.59 18.12 -18.93
C ALA A 41 -0.50 17.07 -19.20
N LYS A 42 -0.36 16.06 -18.32
CA LYS A 42 0.59 14.95 -18.52
C LYS A 42 0.26 14.08 -19.73
N LEU A 43 -1.01 13.87 -20.04
CA LEU A 43 -1.38 13.12 -21.23
C LEU A 43 -1.10 13.89 -22.51
N ARG A 44 -1.31 15.23 -22.52
CA ARG A 44 -0.94 16.08 -23.66
C ARG A 44 0.56 16.02 -23.94
N GLU A 45 1.41 16.04 -22.89
CA GLU A 45 2.87 15.85 -23.02
C GLU A 45 3.26 14.56 -23.76
N VAL A 46 2.45 13.50 -23.67
CA VAL A 46 2.71 12.19 -24.30
C VAL A 46 2.13 12.06 -25.71
N ILE A 47 1.03 12.76 -25.97
CA ILE A 47 0.27 12.64 -27.23
C ILE A 47 0.77 13.63 -28.29
N GLU A 48 1.23 14.82 -27.87
CA GLU A 48 1.67 15.89 -28.77
C GLU A 48 3.13 15.72 -29.25
N THR A 49 3.92 14.86 -28.60
CA THR A 49 5.34 14.59 -28.93
C THR A 49 5.56 13.63 -30.11
N PRO A 50 4.85 12.49 -30.26
CA PRO A 50 4.95 11.61 -31.44
C PRO A 50 3.98 12.00 -32.57
N PRO A 51 4.08 11.40 -33.78
CA PRO A 51 3.07 11.58 -34.82
C PRO A 51 1.66 11.16 -34.34
N GLU A 52 0.63 11.87 -34.82
CA GLU A 52 -0.77 11.60 -34.51
C GLU A 52 -1.11 10.10 -34.65
N GLY A 53 -1.76 9.54 -33.63
CA GLY A 53 -2.21 8.14 -33.62
C GLY A 53 -1.25 7.14 -33.00
N THR A 54 -0.08 7.56 -32.50
CA THR A 54 0.91 6.65 -31.87
C THR A 54 0.44 6.06 -30.54
N TYR A 55 -0.41 6.79 -29.79
CA TYR A 55 -0.93 6.35 -28.48
C TYR A 55 -2.47 6.41 -28.41
N PRO A 56 -3.19 5.51 -29.10
CA PRO A 56 -4.65 5.56 -29.17
C PRO A 56 -5.33 5.42 -27.80
N LEU A 57 -4.77 4.60 -26.91
CA LEU A 57 -5.28 4.42 -25.55
C LEU A 57 -5.04 5.64 -24.66
N ALA A 58 -3.86 6.27 -24.74
CA ALA A 58 -3.59 7.52 -24.00
C ALA A 58 -4.50 8.65 -24.49
N HIS A 59 -4.77 8.70 -25.81
CA HIS A 59 -5.70 9.66 -26.39
C HIS A 59 -7.14 9.43 -25.92
N ALA A 60 -7.60 8.17 -25.88
CA ALA A 60 -8.90 7.83 -25.30
C ALA A 60 -8.98 8.25 -23.82
N ALA A 61 -7.95 7.95 -23.02
CA ALA A 61 -7.89 8.37 -21.62
C ALA A 61 -7.95 9.89 -21.46
N LEU A 62 -7.29 10.66 -22.33
CA LEU A 62 -7.36 12.11 -22.33
C LEU A 62 -8.79 12.60 -22.56
N ILE A 63 -9.51 12.02 -23.53
CA ILE A 63 -10.91 12.41 -23.83
C ILE A 63 -11.80 12.23 -22.58
N TYR A 64 -11.77 11.05 -21.97
CA TYR A 64 -12.61 10.76 -20.80
C TYR A 64 -12.22 11.61 -19.57
N ALA A 65 -10.92 11.79 -19.32
CA ALA A 65 -10.45 12.62 -18.20
C ALA A 65 -10.75 14.11 -18.41
N ASP A 66 -10.63 14.62 -19.65
CA ASP A 66 -10.94 16.01 -19.97
C ASP A 66 -12.44 16.28 -19.89
N GLU A 67 -13.30 15.35 -20.33
CA GLU A 67 -14.75 15.49 -20.16
C GLU A 67 -15.14 15.61 -18.68
N ALA A 68 -14.59 14.76 -17.80
CA ALA A 68 -14.82 14.86 -16.36
C ALA A 68 -14.30 16.21 -15.81
N TYR A 69 -13.08 16.60 -16.20
CA TYR A 69 -12.46 17.86 -15.80
C TYR A 69 -13.33 19.08 -16.14
N GLN A 70 -13.78 19.20 -17.39
CA GLN A 70 -14.56 20.35 -17.86
C GLN A 70 -15.88 20.49 -17.09
N ASN A 71 -16.56 19.36 -16.83
CA ASN A 71 -17.83 19.38 -16.11
C ASN A 71 -17.65 19.76 -14.64
N ILE A 72 -16.64 19.21 -13.96
CA ILE A 72 -16.34 19.54 -12.56
C ILE A 72 -15.89 21.01 -12.43
N CYS A 73 -15.09 21.53 -13.37
CA CYS A 73 -14.72 22.94 -13.40
C CYS A 73 -15.92 23.88 -13.58
N ARG A 74 -16.84 23.55 -14.48
CA ARG A 74 -18.09 24.31 -14.66
C ARG A 74 -18.93 24.30 -13.38
N ALA A 75 -19.09 23.15 -12.74
CA ALA A 75 -19.83 23.05 -11.48
C ALA A 75 -19.18 23.87 -10.36
N ARG A 76 -17.85 23.85 -10.25
CA ARG A 76 -17.08 24.65 -9.27
C ARG A 76 -17.31 26.16 -9.41
N GLU A 77 -17.47 26.64 -10.65
CA GLU A 77 -17.74 28.05 -10.95
C GLU A 77 -19.20 28.44 -10.73
N GLY A 78 -20.10 27.45 -10.68
CA GLY A 78 -21.53 27.62 -10.45
C GLY A 78 -21.94 27.69 -8.98
N THR A 79 -23.16 27.22 -8.72
CA THR A 79 -23.81 27.22 -7.41
C THR A 79 -23.43 25.98 -6.58
N ASN A 80 -23.78 25.97 -5.29
CA ASN A 80 -23.60 24.77 -4.47
C ASN A 80 -24.44 23.58 -4.98
N ASP A 81 -25.60 23.84 -5.60
CA ASP A 81 -26.42 22.80 -6.20
C ASP A 81 -25.74 22.19 -7.43
N ASP A 82 -25.03 22.99 -8.23
CA ASP A 82 -24.23 22.48 -9.35
C ASP A 82 -23.10 21.56 -8.87
N ILE A 83 -22.41 21.95 -7.78
CA ILE A 83 -21.35 21.14 -7.16
C ILE A 83 -21.92 19.83 -6.62
N ARG A 84 -23.04 19.90 -5.90
CA ARG A 84 -23.72 18.72 -5.35
C ARG A 84 -24.18 17.78 -6.45
N ARG A 85 -24.75 18.32 -7.53
CA ARG A 85 -25.19 17.52 -8.68
C ARG A 85 -24.02 16.71 -9.24
N VAL A 86 -22.88 17.33 -9.47
CA VAL A 86 -21.71 16.64 -10.06
C VAL A 86 -21.02 15.67 -9.10
N LEU A 87 -20.92 16.01 -7.82
CA LEU A 87 -20.17 15.19 -6.85
C LEU A 87 -21.00 14.09 -6.18
N VAL A 88 -22.34 14.17 -6.24
CA VAL A 88 -23.23 13.26 -5.50
C VAL A 88 -24.36 12.74 -6.37
N ASP A 89 -25.15 13.61 -7.01
CA ASP A 89 -26.40 13.17 -7.64
C ASP A 89 -26.19 12.53 -9.04
N GLU A 90 -25.17 12.99 -9.79
CA GLU A 90 -24.81 12.56 -11.15
C GLU A 90 -23.36 12.07 -11.22
N SER A 91 -22.78 11.66 -10.08
CA SER A 91 -21.37 11.26 -9.96
C SER A 91 -20.99 10.06 -10.83
N ASP A 92 -21.93 9.15 -11.08
CA ASP A 92 -21.70 7.87 -11.76
C ASP A 92 -21.05 8.02 -13.14
N ASN A 93 -21.49 9.03 -13.91
CA ASN A 93 -20.92 9.27 -15.23
C ASN A 93 -19.45 9.69 -15.14
N TYR A 94 -19.11 10.54 -14.16
CA TYR A 94 -17.74 11.01 -13.96
C TYR A 94 -16.83 9.94 -13.34
N ILE A 95 -17.38 9.11 -12.45
CA ILE A 95 -16.73 7.91 -11.90
C ILE A 95 -16.38 6.96 -13.05
N ASN A 96 -17.35 6.63 -13.91
CA ASN A 96 -17.15 5.76 -15.07
C ASN A 96 -16.09 6.34 -16.04
N ASN A 97 -16.16 7.63 -16.37
CA ASN A 97 -15.14 8.27 -17.21
C ASN A 97 -13.73 8.14 -16.62
N CYS A 98 -13.57 8.35 -15.30
CA CYS A 98 -12.27 8.17 -14.65
C CYS A 98 -11.81 6.70 -14.63
N GLN A 99 -12.72 5.74 -14.40
CA GLN A 99 -12.40 4.31 -14.44
C GLN A 99 -11.96 3.85 -15.84
N VAL A 100 -12.67 4.28 -16.89
CA VAL A 100 -12.30 3.98 -18.28
C VAL A 100 -10.97 4.61 -18.64
N ALA A 101 -10.73 5.86 -18.23
CA ALA A 101 -9.43 6.50 -18.44
C ALA A 101 -8.28 5.73 -17.76
N LEU A 102 -8.46 5.28 -16.51
CA LEU A 102 -7.48 4.44 -15.81
C LEU A 102 -7.23 3.11 -16.52
N LEU A 103 -8.28 2.47 -17.01
CA LEU A 103 -8.16 1.23 -17.77
C LEU A 103 -7.35 1.44 -19.06
N CYS A 104 -7.62 2.51 -19.80
CA CYS A 104 -6.85 2.84 -20.99
C CYS A 104 -5.37 3.10 -20.67
N LEU A 105 -5.07 3.88 -19.62
CA LEU A 105 -3.68 4.18 -19.23
C LEU A 105 -2.91 2.97 -18.73
N SER A 106 -3.54 2.13 -17.91
CA SER A 106 -2.91 0.90 -17.43
C SER A 106 -2.56 -0.06 -18.57
N GLN A 107 -3.39 -0.11 -19.62
CA GLN A 107 -3.15 -0.92 -20.81
C GLN A 107 -2.00 -0.39 -21.69
N CYS A 108 -1.61 0.88 -21.56
CA CYS A 108 -0.42 1.41 -22.23
C CYS A 108 0.90 0.77 -21.74
N ARG A 109 0.89 -0.02 -20.66
CA ARG A 109 2.07 -0.63 -20.00
C ARG A 109 2.66 -1.86 -20.69
N HIS A 110 2.40 -2.10 -21.98
CA HIS A 110 2.75 -3.35 -22.70
C HIS A 110 4.25 -3.62 -22.96
N GLY A 111 5.16 -3.20 -22.06
CA GLY A 111 6.59 -3.49 -22.15
C GLY A 111 7.20 -3.87 -20.80
N LEU A 112 8.29 -4.63 -20.83
CA LEU A 112 9.10 -4.91 -19.65
C LEU A 112 9.78 -3.62 -19.19
N MET A 113 9.75 -3.35 -17.88
CA MET A 113 10.66 -2.41 -17.24
C MET A 113 12.09 -2.98 -17.26
N PRO A 114 13.15 -2.15 -17.34
CA PRO A 114 13.16 -0.70 -17.18
C PRO A 114 13.06 0.06 -18.51
N MET A 115 12.36 1.20 -18.50
CA MET A 115 12.26 2.09 -19.67
C MET A 115 13.19 3.30 -19.52
N GLN A 116 13.86 3.68 -20.61
CA GLN A 116 14.82 4.79 -20.65
C GLN A 116 14.51 5.78 -21.77
N GLY A 117 15.13 6.97 -21.69
CA GLY A 117 14.94 8.05 -22.64
C GLY A 117 13.48 8.48 -22.72
N GLU A 118 13.06 8.87 -23.92
CA GLU A 118 11.70 9.34 -24.20
C GLU A 118 10.62 8.32 -23.81
N ALA A 119 10.87 7.01 -24.01
CA ALA A 119 9.95 5.96 -23.59
C ALA A 119 9.78 5.90 -22.06
N GLY A 120 10.87 6.12 -21.31
CA GLY A 120 10.84 6.24 -19.85
C GLY A 120 10.10 7.48 -19.37
N GLU A 121 10.29 8.63 -20.05
CA GLU A 121 9.59 9.88 -19.76
C GLU A 121 8.08 9.75 -20.03
N HIS A 122 7.69 9.16 -21.17
CA HIS A 122 6.28 8.87 -21.48
C HIS A 122 5.66 7.90 -20.47
N ALA A 123 6.37 6.84 -20.09
CA ALA A 123 5.93 5.92 -19.06
C ALA A 123 5.74 6.62 -17.69
N ALA A 124 6.59 7.58 -17.35
CA ALA A 124 6.49 8.39 -16.15
C ALA A 124 5.27 9.33 -16.19
N ALA A 125 5.07 10.02 -17.31
CA ALA A 125 3.92 10.89 -17.52
C ALA A 125 2.58 10.11 -17.48
N ILE A 126 2.51 8.93 -18.12
CA ILE A 126 1.35 8.03 -18.03
C ILE A 126 1.07 7.62 -16.58
N SER A 127 2.12 7.29 -15.81
CA SER A 127 1.95 6.90 -14.39
C SER A 127 1.44 8.04 -13.54
N ALA A 128 1.97 9.25 -13.76
CA ALA A 128 1.55 10.43 -13.06
C ALA A 128 0.08 10.78 -13.39
N ALA A 129 -0.32 10.67 -14.66
CA ALA A 129 -1.70 10.85 -15.08
C ALA A 129 -2.62 9.81 -14.44
N SER A 130 -2.23 8.53 -14.47
CA SER A 130 -2.95 7.42 -13.82
C SER A 130 -3.14 7.67 -12.32
N THR A 131 -2.08 8.06 -11.61
CA THR A 131 -2.13 8.36 -10.17
C THR A 131 -3.05 9.54 -9.85
N ASN A 132 -3.02 10.59 -10.68
CA ASN A 132 -3.88 11.76 -10.52
C ASN A 132 -5.36 11.43 -10.79
N ILE A 133 -5.66 10.66 -11.84
CA ILE A 133 -7.03 10.22 -12.15
C ILE A 133 -7.54 9.29 -11.06
N ALA A 134 -6.73 8.34 -10.59
CA ALA A 134 -7.12 7.46 -9.48
C ALA A 134 -7.38 8.25 -8.19
N SER A 135 -6.58 9.27 -7.92
CA SER A 135 -6.81 10.18 -6.79
C SER A 135 -8.13 10.95 -6.93
N ALA A 136 -8.43 11.47 -8.12
CA ALA A 136 -9.68 12.17 -8.42
C ALA A 136 -10.89 11.23 -8.28
N LEU A 137 -10.77 10.01 -8.81
CA LEU A 137 -11.78 8.96 -8.71
C LEU A 137 -12.07 8.58 -7.27
N CYS A 138 -11.03 8.37 -6.45
CA CYS A 138 -11.18 8.06 -5.03
C CYS A 138 -11.97 9.16 -4.29
N ILE A 139 -11.67 10.44 -4.57
CA ILE A 139 -12.41 11.57 -3.98
C ILE A 139 -13.86 11.61 -4.46
N LEU A 140 -14.12 11.34 -5.74
CA LEU A 140 -15.48 11.26 -6.29
C LEU A 140 -16.29 10.14 -5.62
N GLN A 141 -15.72 8.93 -5.55
CA GLN A 141 -16.34 7.77 -4.90
C GLN A 141 -16.63 8.05 -3.42
N ASP A 142 -15.69 8.61 -2.67
CA ASP A 142 -15.92 8.88 -1.24
C ASP A 142 -16.97 10.00 -0.99
N ASN A 143 -17.23 10.88 -1.97
CA ASN A 143 -18.33 11.86 -1.89
C ASN A 143 -19.69 11.26 -2.28
N ALA A 144 -19.72 10.42 -3.31
CA ALA A 144 -20.93 9.76 -3.80
C ALA A 144 -21.39 8.64 -2.85
N HIS A 145 -20.45 7.87 -2.34
CA HIS A 145 -20.63 6.66 -1.55
C HIS A 145 -19.93 6.81 -0.19
N PRO A 146 -20.42 7.68 0.72
CA PRO A 146 -19.80 7.83 2.03
C PRO A 146 -19.93 6.52 2.84
N VAL A 147 -18.85 5.75 2.87
CA VAL A 147 -18.75 4.47 3.56
C VAL A 147 -18.72 4.71 5.08
N GLU A 148 -19.46 3.90 5.86
CA GLU A 148 -19.37 3.93 7.33
C GLU A 148 -17.93 3.65 7.80
N LYS A 149 -17.54 4.17 8.98
CA LYS A 149 -16.14 4.18 9.41
C LYS A 149 -15.45 2.79 9.53
N ASN A 150 -16.20 1.69 9.41
CA ASN A 150 -15.77 0.34 9.72
C ASN A 150 -15.80 -0.65 8.53
N THR A 151 -15.94 -0.17 7.29
CA THR A 151 -16.21 -1.03 6.11
C THR A 151 -15.21 -0.89 4.96
N ASP A 152 -14.01 -0.39 5.20
CA ASP A 152 -12.97 -0.16 4.17
C ASP A 152 -11.80 -1.18 4.24
N ASP A 153 -12.08 -2.42 4.62
CA ASP A 153 -11.01 -3.36 4.99
C ASP A 153 -10.21 -3.86 3.78
N THR A 154 -10.84 -4.10 2.63
CA THR A 154 -10.11 -4.60 1.44
C THR A 154 -9.23 -3.53 0.79
N ARG A 155 -9.75 -2.30 0.64
CA ARG A 155 -8.97 -1.13 0.19
C ARG A 155 -7.75 -0.91 1.08
N ALA A 156 -7.96 -0.84 2.40
CA ALA A 156 -6.89 -0.61 3.37
C ALA A 156 -5.85 -1.76 3.37
N ARG A 157 -6.31 -3.01 3.29
CA ARG A 157 -5.45 -4.20 3.25
C ARG A 157 -4.57 -4.21 2.01
N LEU A 158 -5.15 -3.93 0.83
CA LEU A 158 -4.41 -3.89 -0.43
C LEU A 158 -3.38 -2.74 -0.44
N CYS A 159 -3.76 -1.54 -0.01
CA CYS A 159 -2.80 -0.44 0.17
C CYS A 159 -1.69 -0.82 1.15
N GLY A 160 -2.00 -1.54 2.25
CA GLY A 160 -1.01 -2.03 3.20
C GLY A 160 -0.01 -3.02 2.59
N TYR A 161 -0.46 -3.89 1.69
CA TYR A 161 0.43 -4.80 0.96
C TYR A 161 1.38 -4.04 0.04
N LEU A 162 0.85 -3.08 -0.72
CA LEU A 162 1.62 -2.28 -1.66
C LEU A 162 2.61 -1.36 -0.93
N ASP A 163 2.23 -0.81 0.21
CA ASP A 163 3.12 -0.05 1.10
C ASP A 163 4.30 -0.88 1.58
N SER A 164 4.03 -2.12 1.95
CA SER A 164 5.05 -3.07 2.40
C SER A 164 5.94 -3.51 1.24
N LEU A 165 5.38 -3.60 0.03
CA LEU A 165 6.12 -3.91 -1.18
C LEU A 165 7.07 -2.76 -1.54
N VAL A 166 6.59 -1.51 -1.47
CA VAL A 166 7.43 -0.31 -1.59
C VAL A 166 8.55 -0.31 -0.55
N ASP A 167 8.23 -0.61 0.71
CA ASP A 167 9.23 -0.68 1.78
C ASP A 167 10.35 -1.70 1.47
N LEU A 168 9.99 -2.90 0.97
CA LEU A 168 10.96 -3.91 0.56
C LEU A 168 11.81 -3.47 -0.64
N ILE A 169 11.20 -2.86 -1.66
CA ILE A 169 11.93 -2.39 -2.84
C ILE A 169 12.84 -1.21 -2.50
N GLU A 170 12.41 -0.29 -1.65
CA GLU A 170 13.27 0.81 -1.19
C GLU A 170 14.47 0.31 -0.39
N ALA A 171 14.30 -0.78 0.38
CA ALA A 171 15.36 -1.39 1.18
C ALA A 171 16.43 -2.12 0.33
N LEU A 172 16.10 -2.53 -0.90
CA LEU A 172 17.07 -3.14 -1.80
C LEU A 172 18.12 -2.12 -2.26
N PRO A 173 19.41 -2.48 -2.27
CA PRO A 173 20.46 -1.60 -2.78
C PRO A 173 20.36 -1.48 -4.32
N GLU A 174 20.83 -0.38 -4.89
CA GLU A 174 20.67 -0.10 -6.33
C GLU A 174 21.44 -1.09 -7.22
N ASP A 175 22.54 -1.63 -6.73
CA ASP A 175 23.35 -2.66 -7.39
C ASP A 175 22.58 -3.98 -7.58
N ALA A 176 21.61 -4.29 -6.73
CA ALA A 176 20.72 -5.44 -6.91
C ALA A 176 19.96 -5.39 -8.25
N PHE A 177 19.73 -4.18 -8.79
CA PHE A 177 19.01 -3.97 -10.05
C PHE A 177 19.90 -4.09 -11.31
N LEU A 178 21.21 -4.32 -11.16
CA LEU A 178 22.14 -4.55 -12.29
C LEU A 178 21.68 -5.71 -13.20
N CYS A 179 21.13 -6.79 -12.62
CA CYS A 179 20.68 -7.94 -13.38
C CYS A 179 19.46 -7.65 -14.27
N VAL A 180 18.65 -6.65 -13.89
CA VAL A 180 17.46 -6.22 -14.64
C VAL A 180 17.84 -5.33 -15.83
N THR A 181 19.05 -4.77 -15.79
CA THR A 181 19.56 -3.84 -16.80
C THR A 181 20.58 -4.48 -17.74
N GLN A 182 21.13 -5.65 -17.40
CA GLN A 182 22.01 -6.46 -18.25
C GLN A 182 21.27 -6.93 -19.52
N GLY A 183 21.34 -6.11 -20.58
CA GLY A 183 20.65 -6.30 -21.85
C GLY A 183 20.16 -5.00 -22.49
N VAL A 184 20.08 -3.92 -21.71
CA VAL A 184 19.90 -2.54 -22.17
C VAL A 184 21.30 -1.92 -22.20
N GLY A 185 21.79 -1.54 -23.38
CA GLY A 185 23.21 -1.28 -23.68
C GLY A 185 24.02 -0.46 -22.65
N GLU A 186 25.33 -0.74 -22.65
CA GLU A 186 26.45 -0.15 -21.87
C GLU A 186 26.18 0.31 -20.43
N TYR A 187 26.92 -0.31 -19.51
CA TYR A 187 26.96 -0.05 -18.06
C TYR A 187 27.03 1.46 -17.73
N ASP A 188 25.89 2.06 -17.44
CA ASP A 188 25.81 3.40 -16.86
C ASP A 188 25.10 3.33 -15.51
N PHE A 189 25.66 3.93 -14.46
CA PHE A 189 25.04 3.95 -13.12
C PHE A 189 23.64 4.60 -13.15
N ALA A 190 23.39 5.48 -14.14
CA ALA A 190 22.08 6.05 -14.44
C ALA A 190 21.01 4.99 -14.76
N VAL A 191 21.40 3.86 -15.35
CA VAL A 191 20.51 2.77 -15.78
C VAL A 191 19.92 2.01 -14.60
N ASN A 192 20.66 1.80 -13.51
CA ASN A 192 20.18 1.05 -12.32
C ASN A 192 19.23 1.86 -11.45
N SER A 193 19.57 3.14 -11.22
CA SER A 193 18.68 4.07 -10.52
C SER A 193 17.33 4.21 -11.27
N THR A 194 17.36 4.10 -12.60
CA THR A 194 16.16 4.11 -13.43
C THR A 194 15.29 2.87 -13.22
N ALA A 195 15.86 1.67 -13.12
CA ALA A 195 15.09 0.44 -12.90
C ALA A 195 14.36 0.42 -11.55
N LYS A 196 15.08 0.74 -10.46
CA LYS A 196 14.45 0.86 -9.13
C LYS A 196 13.37 1.94 -9.12
N ALA A 197 13.63 3.10 -9.76
CA ALA A 197 12.66 4.18 -9.85
C ALA A 197 11.40 3.78 -10.65
N SER A 198 11.55 3.08 -11.78
CA SER A 198 10.42 2.59 -12.57
C SER A 198 9.57 1.62 -11.75
N LEU A 199 10.20 0.69 -11.01
CA LEU A 199 9.49 -0.25 -10.14
C LEU A 199 8.70 0.48 -9.05
N LEU A 200 9.33 1.42 -8.34
CA LEU A 200 8.67 2.21 -7.31
C LEU A 200 7.52 3.06 -7.87
N LEU A 201 7.68 3.61 -9.07
CA LEU A 201 6.64 4.35 -9.75
C LEU A 201 5.42 3.46 -10.07
N SER A 202 5.64 2.25 -10.60
CA SER A 202 4.54 1.29 -10.83
C SER A 202 3.85 0.86 -9.54
N LEU A 203 4.59 0.75 -8.42
CA LEU A 203 4.01 0.45 -7.12
C LEU A 203 3.14 1.59 -6.58
N GLU A 204 3.53 2.84 -6.79
CA GLU A 204 2.69 4.00 -6.44
C GLU A 204 1.44 4.08 -7.33
N GLU A 205 1.55 3.74 -8.61
CA GLU A 205 0.39 3.63 -9.50
C GLU A 205 -0.57 2.51 -9.07
N LEU A 206 -0.06 1.32 -8.74
CA LEU A 206 -0.85 0.22 -8.18
C LEU A 206 -1.54 0.65 -6.87
N ARG A 207 -0.83 1.40 -6.02
CA ARG A 207 -1.38 1.91 -4.77
C ARG A 207 -2.52 2.90 -5.04
N ALA A 208 -2.37 3.76 -6.04
CA ALA A 208 -3.42 4.69 -6.45
C ALA A 208 -4.65 3.94 -6.99
N ILE A 209 -4.47 2.93 -7.85
CA ILE A 209 -5.56 2.06 -8.32
C ILE A 209 -6.22 1.31 -7.15
N ALA A 210 -5.44 0.78 -6.21
CA ALA A 210 -5.97 0.12 -5.01
C ALA A 210 -6.86 1.07 -4.18
N SER A 211 -6.57 2.38 -4.18
CA SER A 211 -7.35 3.36 -3.44
C SER A 211 -8.75 3.62 -4.04
N THR A 212 -8.98 3.21 -5.29
CA THR A 212 -10.27 3.36 -6.00
C THR A 212 -11.19 2.15 -5.84
N ILE A 213 -10.78 1.13 -5.07
CA ILE A 213 -11.66 0.04 -4.64
C ILE A 213 -12.85 0.66 -3.93
N ASP A 214 -14.05 0.36 -4.37
CA ASP A 214 -15.29 0.89 -3.82
C ASP A 214 -16.22 -0.27 -3.49
N PRO A 215 -16.64 -0.45 -2.22
CA PRO A 215 -17.49 -1.57 -1.84
C PRO A 215 -18.85 -1.55 -2.56
N LEU A 216 -19.32 -0.38 -3.04
CA LEU A 216 -20.58 -0.23 -3.76
C LEU A 216 -20.42 -0.30 -5.28
N ALA A 217 -19.21 -0.54 -5.79
CA ALA A 217 -18.97 -0.69 -7.23
C ALA A 217 -19.77 -1.86 -7.82
N ASP A 218 -20.31 -1.66 -9.02
CA ASP A 218 -20.93 -2.72 -9.82
C ASP A 218 -19.89 -3.69 -10.43
N ASP A 219 -20.37 -4.79 -11.03
CA ASP A 219 -19.50 -5.82 -11.61
C ASP A 219 -18.55 -5.28 -12.68
N LEU A 220 -19.03 -4.35 -13.50
CA LEU A 220 -18.23 -3.74 -14.57
C LEU A 220 -17.13 -2.83 -14.01
N SER A 221 -17.45 -2.01 -13.01
CA SER A 221 -16.48 -1.18 -12.29
C SER A 221 -15.42 -2.02 -11.60
N ARG A 222 -15.81 -3.12 -10.95
CA ARG A 222 -14.89 -4.09 -10.33
C ARG A 222 -13.97 -4.72 -11.38
N GLU A 223 -14.49 -5.08 -12.55
CA GLU A 223 -13.70 -5.61 -13.67
C GLU A 223 -12.69 -4.58 -14.19
N TYR A 224 -13.08 -3.30 -14.34
CA TYR A 224 -12.16 -2.24 -14.75
C TYR A 224 -11.01 -2.05 -13.77
N ILE A 225 -11.28 -2.04 -12.47
CA ILE A 225 -10.25 -1.94 -11.43
C ILE A 225 -9.32 -3.16 -11.49
N GLN A 226 -9.87 -4.38 -11.57
CA GLN A 226 -9.08 -5.62 -11.65
C GLN A 226 -8.15 -5.63 -12.86
N LYS A 227 -8.66 -5.31 -14.05
CA LYS A 227 -7.87 -5.27 -15.29
C LYS A 227 -6.78 -4.20 -15.22
N SER A 228 -7.11 -3.04 -14.67
CA SER A 228 -6.13 -1.95 -14.51
C SER A 228 -5.01 -2.36 -13.56
N PHE A 229 -5.37 -2.96 -12.42
CA PHE A 229 -4.42 -3.45 -11.43
C PHE A 229 -3.52 -4.54 -12.02
N ALA A 230 -4.09 -5.53 -12.70
CA ALA A 230 -3.33 -6.63 -13.32
C ALA A 230 -2.34 -6.13 -14.39
N ALA A 231 -2.75 -5.17 -15.22
CA ALA A 231 -1.90 -4.60 -16.26
C ALA A 231 -0.65 -3.90 -15.69
N VAL A 232 -0.79 -3.16 -14.59
CA VAL A 232 0.35 -2.50 -13.91
C VAL A 232 1.16 -3.49 -13.07
N LEU A 233 0.52 -4.54 -12.51
CA LEU A 233 1.20 -5.53 -11.68
C LEU A 233 2.06 -6.50 -12.50
N ALA A 234 1.67 -6.82 -13.73
CA ALA A 234 2.42 -7.72 -14.61
C ALA A 234 3.91 -7.36 -14.76
N PRO A 235 4.31 -6.12 -15.11
CA PRO A 235 5.72 -5.74 -15.19
C PRO A 235 6.43 -5.75 -13.83
N VAL A 236 5.73 -5.43 -12.73
CA VAL A 236 6.27 -5.52 -11.36
C VAL A 236 6.65 -6.97 -11.02
N LYS A 237 5.75 -7.92 -11.33
CA LYS A 237 6.00 -9.37 -11.16
C LYS A 237 7.19 -9.84 -11.98
N ALA A 238 7.27 -9.42 -13.24
CA ALA A 238 8.38 -9.78 -14.11
C ALA A 238 9.72 -9.30 -13.54
N MET A 239 9.81 -8.03 -13.11
CA MET A 239 11.03 -7.48 -12.53
C MET A 239 11.45 -8.21 -11.24
N ILE A 240 10.52 -8.45 -10.32
CA ILE A 240 10.83 -9.15 -9.07
C ILE A 240 11.25 -10.60 -9.35
N SER A 241 10.65 -11.25 -10.35
CA SER A 241 11.08 -12.57 -10.81
C SER A 241 12.52 -12.54 -11.33
N ILE A 242 12.88 -11.56 -12.17
CA ILE A 242 14.25 -11.39 -12.69
C ILE A 242 15.24 -11.17 -11.54
N LEU A 243 14.94 -10.25 -10.61
CA LEU A 243 15.76 -10.00 -9.42
C LEU A 243 15.99 -11.26 -8.59
N SER A 244 14.94 -12.07 -8.42
CA SER A 244 14.99 -13.30 -7.63
C SER A 244 15.80 -14.43 -8.27
N GLN A 245 15.91 -14.43 -9.60
CA GLN A 245 16.56 -15.48 -10.41
C GLN A 245 17.96 -15.08 -10.87
N ALA A 246 18.41 -13.87 -10.53
CA ALA A 246 19.73 -13.38 -10.90
C ALA A 246 20.85 -14.29 -10.35
N PRO A 247 21.89 -14.57 -11.15
CA PRO A 247 23.08 -15.26 -10.64
C PRO A 247 23.72 -14.44 -9.52
N ASP A 248 24.24 -15.12 -8.50
CA ASP A 248 24.93 -14.51 -7.35
C ASP A 248 24.08 -13.51 -6.53
N VAL A 249 22.75 -13.67 -6.54
CA VAL A 249 21.85 -12.84 -5.71
C VAL A 249 22.20 -12.98 -4.23
N SER A 250 22.37 -11.84 -3.54
CA SER A 250 22.66 -11.86 -2.10
C SER A 250 21.51 -12.49 -1.31
N ALA A 251 21.81 -13.14 -0.19
CA ALA A 251 20.78 -13.73 0.68
C ALA A 251 19.74 -12.69 1.15
N GLN A 252 20.16 -11.45 1.36
CA GLN A 252 19.28 -10.33 1.69
C GLN A 252 18.34 -10.03 0.52
N THR A 253 18.86 -9.87 -0.69
CA THR A 253 18.04 -9.60 -1.90
C THR A 253 17.07 -10.74 -2.16
N ALA A 254 17.50 -11.99 -2.01
CA ALA A 254 16.64 -13.17 -2.15
C ALA A 254 15.48 -13.17 -1.13
N LEU A 255 15.76 -12.83 0.14
CA LEU A 255 14.72 -12.69 1.17
C LEU A 255 13.73 -11.57 0.82
N HIS A 256 14.20 -10.41 0.39
CA HIS A 256 13.33 -9.29 0.01
C HIS A 256 12.44 -9.66 -1.18
N CYS A 257 12.99 -10.30 -2.21
CA CYS A 257 12.23 -10.77 -3.37
C CYS A 257 11.22 -11.86 -2.98
N LEU A 258 11.58 -12.75 -2.05
CA LEU A 258 10.65 -13.77 -1.53
C LEU A 258 9.45 -13.12 -0.83
N LEU A 259 9.69 -12.18 0.08
CA LEU A 259 8.62 -11.46 0.79
C LEU A 259 7.79 -10.60 -0.19
N ALA A 260 8.43 -9.98 -1.17
CA ALA A 260 7.78 -9.21 -2.22
C ALA A 260 6.82 -10.08 -3.06
N ASN A 261 7.26 -11.27 -3.49
CA ASN A 261 6.40 -12.22 -4.18
C ASN A 261 5.19 -12.64 -3.34
N ARG A 262 5.36 -12.80 -2.01
CA ARG A 262 4.24 -13.10 -1.11
C ARG A 262 3.24 -11.94 -0.99
N LEU A 263 3.73 -10.70 -0.97
CA LEU A 263 2.85 -9.52 -0.98
C LEU A 263 2.11 -9.37 -2.30
N ILE A 264 2.75 -9.71 -3.42
CA ILE A 264 2.11 -9.77 -4.75
C ILE A 264 1.00 -10.81 -4.74
N GLU A 265 1.28 -12.05 -4.32
CA GLU A 265 0.26 -13.13 -4.24
C GLU A 265 -0.94 -12.70 -3.39
N LYS A 266 -0.69 -12.06 -2.24
CA LYS A 266 -1.73 -11.54 -1.36
C LYS A 266 -2.52 -10.40 -1.98
N SER A 267 -1.88 -9.55 -2.80
CA SER A 267 -2.51 -8.44 -3.51
C SER A 267 -3.42 -8.95 -4.63
N GLU A 268 -2.95 -9.91 -5.42
CA GLU A 268 -3.73 -10.58 -6.47
C GLU A 268 -4.97 -11.24 -5.88
N LYS A 269 -4.79 -12.00 -4.79
CA LYS A 269 -5.88 -12.65 -4.07
C LYS A 269 -6.90 -11.64 -3.52
N ALA A 270 -6.45 -10.53 -2.93
CA ALA A 270 -7.36 -9.52 -2.39
C ALA A 270 -8.19 -8.83 -3.49
N ILE A 271 -7.60 -8.60 -4.66
CA ILE A 271 -8.33 -8.08 -5.83
C ILE A 271 -9.30 -9.12 -6.38
N GLU A 272 -8.91 -10.38 -6.46
CA GLU A 272 -9.80 -11.47 -6.91
C GLU A 272 -11.01 -11.62 -5.97
N GLU A 273 -10.78 -11.64 -4.65
CA GLU A 273 -11.82 -11.72 -3.63
C GLU A 273 -12.77 -10.51 -3.69
N TYR A 274 -12.26 -9.32 -4.00
CA TYR A 274 -13.05 -8.11 -4.22
C TYR A 274 -13.95 -8.24 -5.45
N THR A 275 -13.42 -8.70 -6.59
CA THR A 275 -14.22 -8.89 -7.80
C THR A 275 -15.30 -9.96 -7.61
N GLN A 276 -15.05 -10.95 -6.75
CA GLN A 276 -16.00 -12.02 -6.43
C GLN A 276 -16.98 -11.68 -5.29
N ASP A 277 -16.91 -10.46 -4.74
CA ASP A 277 -17.73 -9.98 -3.61
C ASP A 277 -17.63 -10.85 -2.34
N GLN A 278 -16.49 -11.54 -2.16
CA GLN A 278 -16.36 -12.53 -1.09
C GLN A 278 -15.95 -11.93 0.25
N HIS A 279 -15.09 -10.91 0.23
CA HIS A 279 -14.48 -10.38 1.45
C HIS A 279 -14.26 -8.88 1.34
N THR A 280 -15.21 -8.11 1.86
CA THR A 280 -15.06 -6.65 1.99
C THR A 280 -14.65 -6.24 3.40
N SER A 281 -14.92 -7.08 4.42
CA SER A 281 -14.51 -6.87 5.81
C SER A 281 -13.43 -7.84 6.32
N ASP A 282 -12.48 -7.36 7.13
CA ASP A 282 -11.47 -8.13 7.86
C ASP A 282 -12.07 -9.09 8.87
N LYS A 283 -13.31 -8.85 9.33
CA LYS A 283 -14.05 -9.79 10.20
C LYS A 283 -14.39 -11.09 9.47
N GLU A 284 -14.67 -10.98 8.18
CA GLU A 284 -15.02 -12.10 7.29
C GLU A 284 -13.78 -12.84 6.80
N VAL A 285 -12.60 -12.20 6.90
CA VAL A 285 -11.32 -12.83 6.58
C VAL A 285 -10.87 -13.73 7.71
N ASN A 286 -10.54 -14.97 7.34
CA ASN A 286 -9.96 -15.95 8.26
C ASN A 286 -8.73 -15.37 8.99
N SER A 287 -8.70 -15.52 10.32
CA SER A 287 -7.63 -15.08 11.22
C SER A 287 -6.23 -15.43 10.74
N LYS A 288 -6.01 -16.62 10.17
CA LYS A 288 -4.71 -16.99 9.57
C LYS A 288 -4.27 -16.00 8.49
N ASN A 289 -5.18 -15.60 7.62
CA ASN A 289 -4.88 -14.64 6.56
C ASN A 289 -4.57 -13.28 7.15
N VAL A 290 -5.34 -12.80 8.13
CA VAL A 290 -5.09 -11.52 8.81
C VAL A 290 -3.73 -11.51 9.51
N ILE A 291 -3.40 -12.56 10.27
CA ILE A 291 -2.14 -12.67 11.02
C ILE A 291 -0.94 -12.75 10.08
N SER A 292 -0.99 -13.64 9.08
CA SER A 292 0.11 -13.78 8.10
C SER A 292 0.34 -12.49 7.31
N SER A 293 -0.74 -11.80 6.93
CA SER A 293 -0.70 -10.52 6.23
C SER A 293 -0.11 -9.40 7.09
N ALA A 294 -0.60 -9.22 8.32
CA ALA A 294 -0.10 -8.21 9.23
C ALA A 294 1.39 -8.41 9.58
N THR A 295 1.78 -9.67 9.80
CA THR A 295 3.17 -10.04 10.10
C THR A 295 4.09 -9.81 8.90
N LEU A 296 3.63 -10.14 7.68
CA LEU A 296 4.38 -9.90 6.45
C LEU A 296 4.61 -8.40 6.20
N CYS A 297 3.57 -7.58 6.38
CA CYS A 297 3.68 -6.12 6.27
C CYS A 297 4.64 -5.55 7.31
N ALA A 298 4.54 -5.99 8.57
CA ALA A 298 5.43 -5.59 9.65
C ALA A 298 6.90 -5.95 9.32
N ALA A 299 7.15 -7.15 8.78
CA ALA A 299 8.49 -7.56 8.36
C ALA A 299 9.05 -6.62 7.28
N GLY A 300 8.24 -6.22 6.30
CA GLY A 300 8.63 -5.25 5.27
C GLY A 300 9.07 -3.90 5.85
N SER A 301 8.26 -3.32 6.75
CA SER A 301 8.61 -2.06 7.41
C SER A 301 9.85 -2.19 8.30
N ALA A 302 10.05 -3.30 8.99
CA ALA A 302 11.27 -3.55 9.78
C ALA A 302 12.52 -3.60 8.89
N LEU A 303 12.46 -4.29 7.75
CA LEU A 303 13.57 -4.38 6.79
C LEU A 303 13.92 -3.02 6.16
N ARG A 304 12.91 -2.20 5.85
CA ARG A 304 13.12 -0.81 5.43
C ARG A 304 13.85 0.01 6.50
N LEU A 305 13.42 -0.07 7.75
CA LEU A 305 14.05 0.66 8.85
C LEU A 305 15.52 0.29 9.00
N LEU A 306 15.85 -1.01 8.87
CA LEU A 306 17.23 -1.49 8.87
C LEU A 306 18.05 -0.87 7.74
N ALA A 307 17.53 -0.88 6.52
CA ALA A 307 18.21 -0.29 5.37
C ALA A 307 18.41 1.23 5.54
N SER A 308 17.40 1.95 6.04
CA SER A 308 17.49 3.39 6.30
C SER A 308 18.54 3.72 7.37
N CYS A 309 18.59 2.94 8.45
CA CYS A 309 19.58 3.11 9.52
C CYS A 309 21.01 2.80 9.04
N ALA A 310 21.18 1.80 8.18
CA ALA A 310 22.47 1.45 7.59
C ALA A 310 23.01 2.54 6.63
N ASN A 311 22.13 3.17 5.86
CA ASN A 311 22.51 4.14 4.84
C ASN A 311 22.78 5.56 5.38
N ASN A 312 22.21 5.93 6.53
CA ASN A 312 22.23 7.31 7.04
C ASN A 312 23.21 7.57 8.19
N ALA A 313 24.07 6.62 8.56
CA ALA A 313 24.85 6.72 9.80
C ALA A 313 26.38 6.71 9.57
N PRO A 314 27.14 7.70 10.12
CA PRO A 314 28.59 7.60 10.30
C PRO A 314 29.00 6.57 11.38
N ALA A 315 28.03 6.13 12.22
CA ALA A 315 28.17 5.06 13.20
C ALA A 315 26.79 4.41 13.40
N PHE A 316 26.69 3.09 13.22
CA PHE A 316 25.45 2.31 13.36
C PHE A 316 24.59 2.79 14.55
N PRO A 317 23.35 3.27 14.32
CA PRO A 317 22.49 3.73 15.40
C PRO A 317 22.28 2.62 16.42
N PRO A 318 22.24 2.92 17.74
CA PRO A 318 22.11 1.91 18.79
C PRO A 318 20.83 1.06 18.66
N CYS A 319 19.80 1.56 17.97
CA CYS A 319 18.56 0.83 17.72
C CYS A 319 18.65 -0.27 16.64
N THR A 320 19.75 -0.35 15.87
CA THR A 320 19.84 -1.29 14.74
C THR A 320 19.75 -2.76 15.20
N THR A 321 20.40 -3.11 16.31
CA THR A 321 20.37 -4.48 16.86
C THR A 321 18.95 -4.92 17.23
N ASP A 322 18.18 -4.02 17.80
CA ASP A 322 16.82 -4.31 18.25
C ASP A 322 15.84 -4.41 17.07
N ILE A 323 16.01 -3.58 16.05
CA ILE A 323 15.26 -3.73 14.79
C ILE A 323 15.62 -5.05 14.09
N VAL A 324 16.88 -5.50 14.13
CA VAL A 324 17.30 -6.80 13.55
C VAL A 324 16.61 -7.96 14.29
N LYS A 325 16.61 -7.94 15.63
CA LYS A 325 15.91 -8.96 16.44
C LYS A 325 14.42 -8.97 16.12
N CYS A 326 13.79 -7.80 16.06
CA CYS A 326 12.38 -7.65 15.69
C CYS A 326 12.09 -8.25 14.31
N ALA A 327 12.85 -7.87 13.28
CA ALA A 327 12.70 -8.39 11.93
C ALA A 327 12.85 -9.92 11.88
N GLY A 328 13.82 -10.48 12.61
CA GLY A 328 13.99 -11.93 12.72
C GLY A 328 12.78 -12.64 13.34
N GLN A 329 12.21 -12.09 14.42
CA GLN A 329 11.01 -12.66 15.05
C GLN A 329 9.77 -12.53 14.16
N LEU A 330 9.64 -11.43 13.40
CA LEU A 330 8.54 -11.24 12.45
C LEU A 330 8.61 -12.23 11.30
N VAL A 331 9.78 -12.43 10.70
CA VAL A 331 9.97 -13.43 9.64
C VAL A 331 9.64 -14.84 10.17
N LYS A 332 10.11 -15.17 11.38
CA LYS A 332 9.79 -16.45 12.05
C LYS A 332 8.29 -16.60 12.29
N SER A 333 7.63 -15.56 12.80
CA SER A 333 6.18 -15.51 13.03
C SER A 333 5.41 -15.72 11.72
N TYR A 334 5.84 -15.08 10.63
CA TYR A 334 5.24 -15.25 9.31
C TYR A 334 5.31 -16.70 8.84
N TYR A 335 6.50 -17.32 8.88
CA TYR A 335 6.63 -18.72 8.48
C TYR A 335 5.79 -19.65 9.35
N LYS A 336 5.79 -19.46 10.68
CA LYS A 336 4.92 -20.20 11.58
C LYS A 336 3.45 -20.06 11.16
N SER A 337 2.95 -18.85 10.98
CA SER A 337 1.55 -18.59 10.59
C SER A 337 1.15 -19.26 9.26
N CYS A 338 2.09 -19.40 8.32
CA CYS A 338 1.86 -20.06 7.04
C CYS A 338 1.81 -21.60 7.18
N CYS A 339 2.61 -22.16 8.07
CA CYS A 339 2.74 -23.62 8.29
C CYS A 339 1.49 -24.29 8.86
N TYR A 340 0.49 -23.55 9.33
CA TYR A 340 -0.77 -24.10 9.85
C TYR A 340 -1.43 -25.12 8.90
N ASN A 341 -1.37 -24.93 7.57
CA ASN A 341 -2.06 -25.82 6.63
C ASN A 341 -1.20 -26.96 6.06
N ARG A 342 0.15 -26.89 6.17
CA ARG A 342 1.04 -27.82 5.46
C ARG A 342 1.01 -29.26 5.99
N HIS A 343 0.39 -29.49 7.13
CA HIS A 343 0.22 -30.83 7.70
C HIS A 343 -1.21 -31.39 7.60
N SER A 344 -2.16 -30.65 7.00
CA SER A 344 -3.58 -31.08 6.95
C SER A 344 -4.02 -31.73 5.64
N GLU A 345 -3.32 -31.49 4.52
CA GLU A 345 -3.74 -32.04 3.22
C GLU A 345 -3.44 -33.54 3.03
N SER A 346 -2.66 -34.18 3.92
CA SER A 346 -2.37 -35.62 3.84
C SER A 346 -3.01 -36.47 4.93
N SER A 347 -3.83 -35.92 5.82
CA SER A 347 -4.59 -36.74 6.77
C SER A 347 -5.94 -36.10 7.05
N GLY A 348 -7.01 -36.79 6.69
CA GLY A 348 -8.39 -36.44 7.05
C GLY A 348 -8.67 -36.56 8.55
N ALA A 349 -7.84 -35.95 9.38
CA ALA A 349 -7.98 -35.92 10.82
C ALA A 349 -8.53 -34.55 11.22
N VAL A 350 -9.69 -34.59 11.86
CA VAL A 350 -10.29 -33.51 12.65
C VAL A 350 -9.18 -32.73 13.36
N GLU A 351 -8.97 -31.46 12.98
CA GLU A 351 -8.12 -30.55 13.75
C GLU A 351 -8.66 -30.49 15.17
N THR A 352 -7.86 -30.93 16.14
CA THR A 352 -8.22 -30.75 17.55
C THR A 352 -8.01 -29.28 17.91
N ASN A 353 -8.96 -28.68 18.64
CA ASN A 353 -8.87 -27.28 19.12
C ASN A 353 -7.52 -26.98 19.80
N LEU A 354 -6.97 -27.95 20.54
CA LEU A 354 -5.65 -27.85 21.17
C LEU A 354 -4.50 -27.58 20.18
N THR A 355 -4.56 -28.15 18.97
CA THR A 355 -3.53 -27.95 17.93
C THR A 355 -3.61 -26.54 17.35
N LYS A 356 -4.82 -25.99 17.25
CA LYS A 356 -5.09 -24.62 16.81
C LYS A 356 -4.64 -23.59 17.86
N ALA A 357 -5.02 -23.78 19.12
CA ALA A 357 -4.60 -22.92 20.23
C ALA A 357 -3.08 -22.88 20.41
N ASN A 358 -2.42 -24.04 20.34
CA ASN A 358 -0.96 -24.14 20.40
C ASN A 358 -0.28 -23.42 19.23
N HIS A 359 -0.85 -23.53 18.02
CA HIS A 359 -0.32 -22.83 16.86
C HIS A 359 -0.37 -21.30 17.00
N PHE A 360 -1.51 -20.74 17.40
CA PHE A 360 -1.63 -19.30 17.59
C PHE A 360 -0.82 -18.80 18.78
N GLY A 361 -0.64 -19.63 19.82
CA GLY A 361 0.28 -19.34 20.93
C GLY A 361 1.74 -19.26 20.48
N ASP A 362 2.16 -20.16 19.60
CA ASP A 362 3.49 -20.19 19.01
C ASP A 362 3.81 -18.95 18.15
N VAL A 363 2.80 -18.46 17.42
CA VAL A 363 2.87 -17.23 16.63
C VAL A 363 2.86 -16.00 17.55
N LEU A 364 1.96 -15.96 18.53
CA LEU A 364 1.85 -14.88 19.50
C LEU A 364 3.16 -14.70 20.29
N GLY A 365 3.81 -15.78 20.72
CA GLY A 365 5.11 -15.71 21.40
C GLY A 365 6.20 -15.02 20.56
N CYS A 366 6.22 -15.26 19.23
CA CYS A 366 7.14 -14.55 18.33
C CYS A 366 6.76 -13.07 18.18
N LEU A 367 5.46 -12.73 18.15
CA LEU A 367 4.99 -11.35 18.07
C LEU A 367 5.32 -10.56 19.35
N CYS A 368 5.16 -11.17 20.53
CA CYS A 368 5.56 -10.55 21.80
C CYS A 368 7.07 -10.27 21.85
N ALA A 369 7.90 -11.24 21.46
CA ALA A 369 9.36 -11.04 21.40
C ALA A 369 9.76 -9.94 20.37
N ALA A 370 9.03 -9.84 19.26
CA ALA A 370 9.22 -8.77 18.28
C ALA A 370 8.87 -7.39 18.87
N ARG A 371 7.78 -7.31 19.65
CA ARG A 371 7.35 -6.09 20.35
C ARG A 371 8.35 -5.65 21.41
N GLU A 372 8.78 -6.57 22.28
CA GLU A 372 9.77 -6.30 23.32
C GLU A 372 11.08 -5.76 22.74
N SER A 373 11.48 -6.28 21.57
CA SER A 373 12.65 -5.74 20.85
C SER A 373 12.40 -4.29 20.41
N LEU A 374 11.20 -3.94 19.96
CA LEU A 374 10.88 -2.57 19.53
C LEU A 374 10.69 -1.59 20.67
N ASP A 375 10.34 -2.04 21.87
CA ASP A 375 10.18 -1.15 23.03
C ASP A 375 11.52 -0.48 23.41
N GLY A 376 12.65 -1.07 23.01
CA GLY A 376 13.98 -0.46 23.13
C GLY A 376 14.31 0.63 22.09
N VAL A 377 13.46 0.84 21.08
CA VAL A 377 13.69 1.79 19.99
C VAL A 377 12.97 3.11 20.24
N ASP A 378 13.72 4.18 20.45
CA ASP A 378 13.17 5.54 20.48
C ASP A 378 12.85 6.04 19.06
N ALA A 379 11.56 6.27 18.78
CA ALA A 379 11.08 6.80 17.50
C ALA A 379 11.64 8.20 17.18
N SER A 380 12.02 8.98 18.20
CA SER A 380 12.61 10.31 18.01
C SER A 380 14.00 10.22 17.36
N ALA A 381 14.74 9.13 17.66
CA ALA A 381 16.08 8.84 17.18
C ALA A 381 16.12 8.27 15.74
N LEU A 382 14.97 8.07 15.09
CA LEU A 382 14.91 7.60 13.72
C LEU A 382 15.35 8.69 12.71
N PRO A 383 16.03 8.33 11.61
CA PRO A 383 16.67 9.29 10.71
C PRO A 383 15.72 10.26 9.99
N SER A 384 14.48 9.83 9.74
CA SER A 384 13.51 10.62 8.98
C SER A 384 12.07 10.45 9.45
N ASN A 385 11.18 11.38 9.04
CA ASN A 385 9.75 11.24 9.27
C ASN A 385 9.15 9.99 8.59
N ARG A 386 9.70 9.57 7.44
CA ARG A 386 9.26 8.32 6.79
C ARG A 386 9.62 7.09 7.61
N ASP A 387 10.76 7.11 8.29
CA ASP A 387 11.15 6.04 9.20
C ASP A 387 10.20 6.00 10.40
N ARG A 388 9.79 7.15 10.94
CA ARG A 388 8.77 7.21 11.99
C ARG A 388 7.43 6.64 11.55
N GLU A 389 6.99 6.95 10.32
CA GLU A 389 5.79 6.34 9.72
C GLU A 389 5.93 4.81 9.58
N ALA A 390 7.06 4.32 9.08
CA ALA A 390 7.33 2.89 8.95
C ALA A 390 7.37 2.19 10.33
N PHE A 391 7.94 2.84 11.34
CA PHE A 391 7.96 2.35 12.72
C PHE A 391 6.55 2.27 13.33
N ALA A 392 5.69 3.26 13.08
CA ALA A 392 4.29 3.22 13.50
C ALA A 392 3.53 2.07 12.82
N ARG A 393 3.71 1.88 11.50
CA ARG A 393 3.11 0.76 10.76
C ARG A 393 3.57 -0.60 11.29
N LEU A 394 4.86 -0.73 11.59
CA LEU A 394 5.46 -1.92 12.19
C LEU A 394 4.80 -2.26 13.54
N ARG A 395 4.69 -1.28 14.45
CA ARG A 395 4.02 -1.48 15.75
C ARG A 395 2.55 -1.88 15.59
N ASN A 396 1.83 -1.20 14.72
CA ASN A 396 0.42 -1.49 14.45
C ASN A 396 0.23 -2.89 13.83
N GLY A 397 1.13 -3.32 12.95
CA GLY A 397 1.10 -4.66 12.35
C GLY A 397 1.30 -5.76 13.39
N ILE A 398 2.25 -5.59 14.32
CA ILE A 398 2.47 -6.52 15.43
C ILE A 398 1.24 -6.58 16.33
N MET A 399 0.71 -5.42 16.74
CA MET A 399 -0.45 -5.33 17.61
C MET A 399 -1.66 -6.02 16.98
N ARG A 400 -2.00 -5.68 15.74
CA ARG A 400 -3.13 -6.27 15.00
C ARG A 400 -2.99 -7.79 14.84
N ALA A 401 -1.79 -8.29 14.56
CA ALA A 401 -1.53 -9.73 14.49
C ALA A 401 -1.70 -10.40 15.87
N ALA A 402 -1.18 -9.77 16.93
CA ALA A 402 -1.26 -10.28 18.29
C ALA A 402 -2.71 -10.32 18.80
N GLU A 403 -3.47 -9.24 18.61
CA GLU A 403 -4.90 -9.16 18.97
C GLU A 403 -5.70 -10.28 18.29
N ARG A 404 -5.43 -10.54 17.00
CA ARG A 404 -6.11 -11.62 16.27
C ARG A 404 -5.71 -13.00 16.78
N CYS A 405 -4.44 -13.22 17.14
CA CYS A 405 -4.02 -14.45 17.81
C CYS A 405 -4.73 -14.65 19.15
N VAL A 406 -4.79 -13.60 19.98
CA VAL A 406 -5.46 -13.64 21.29
C VAL A 406 -6.95 -13.93 21.12
N ALA A 407 -7.63 -13.27 20.17
CA ALA A 407 -9.04 -13.53 19.90
C ALA A 407 -9.30 -14.99 19.51
N GLU A 408 -8.44 -15.61 18.70
CA GLU A 408 -8.54 -17.04 18.36
C GLU A 408 -8.27 -17.97 19.55
N GLN A 409 -7.45 -17.55 20.51
CA GLN A 409 -7.24 -18.30 21.76
C GLN A 409 -8.42 -18.18 22.73
N VAL A 410 -9.04 -17.00 22.81
CA VAL A 410 -10.12 -16.69 23.78
C VAL A 410 -11.51 -17.09 23.27
N ALA A 411 -11.72 -17.16 21.96
CA ALA A 411 -12.97 -17.62 21.36
C ALA A 411 -13.26 -19.12 21.56
N GLU A 412 -12.37 -19.85 22.25
CA GLU A 412 -12.60 -21.23 22.67
C GLU A 412 -13.35 -21.28 24.02
N PRO A 413 -14.49 -22.00 24.12
CA PRO A 413 -15.16 -22.23 25.40
C PRO A 413 -14.34 -23.22 26.23
N ASP A 414 -13.85 -22.76 27.39
CA ASP A 414 -13.33 -23.51 28.53
C ASP A 414 -12.44 -24.71 28.22
N LEU A 415 -11.12 -24.53 28.12
CA LEU A 415 -10.15 -25.53 28.61
C LEU A 415 -8.84 -24.87 29.07
N ILE A 416 -8.66 -24.86 30.40
CA ILE A 416 -7.44 -24.63 31.19
C ILE A 416 -7.11 -23.15 31.45
N GLU A 417 -7.21 -22.77 32.74
CA GLU A 417 -6.68 -21.52 33.29
C GLU A 417 -5.24 -21.29 32.79
N PRO A 418 -4.89 -20.11 32.27
CA PRO A 418 -3.50 -19.82 31.93
C PRO A 418 -2.64 -19.93 33.20
N GLU A 419 -1.59 -20.76 33.12
CA GLU A 419 -0.47 -20.65 34.05
C GLU A 419 -0.06 -19.17 34.10
N HIS A 420 -0.11 -18.63 35.30
CA HIS A 420 0.03 -17.21 35.58
C HIS A 420 1.30 -16.63 34.93
N GLY A 421 1.13 -15.54 34.16
CA GLY A 421 2.27 -14.65 33.87
C GLY A 421 2.34 -14.00 32.49
N ALA A 422 1.25 -13.50 31.91
CA ALA A 422 1.33 -12.46 30.88
C ALA A 422 0.03 -11.64 30.91
N GLY A 423 0.04 -10.60 31.73
CA GLY A 423 -1.12 -9.77 32.06
C GLY A 423 -1.74 -9.15 30.81
N TRP A 424 -3.07 -9.25 30.77
CA TRP A 424 -3.96 -8.56 29.85
C TRP A 424 -3.75 -7.03 29.86
N ASP A 425 -3.11 -6.50 30.90
CA ASP A 425 -2.72 -5.10 31.05
C ASP A 425 -1.61 -4.63 30.09
N ALA A 426 -0.93 -5.54 29.38
CA ALA A 426 0.13 -5.19 28.44
C ALA A 426 -0.39 -4.79 27.03
N LEU A 427 -1.71 -4.75 26.83
CA LEU A 427 -2.37 -4.35 25.57
C LEU A 427 -3.13 -3.02 25.69
N SER A 428 -3.19 -2.41 26.87
CA SER A 428 -3.82 -1.11 27.07
C SER A 428 -2.85 0.00 26.70
N VAL A 429 -3.11 0.69 25.58
CA VAL A 429 -2.47 1.97 25.27
C VAL A 429 -3.17 3.03 26.13
N GLU A 430 -2.55 3.47 27.23
CA GLU A 430 -2.93 4.76 27.81
C GLU A 430 -2.52 5.87 26.82
N GLU A 431 -3.56 6.47 26.22
CA GLU A 431 -3.48 7.64 25.38
C GLU A 431 -3.08 8.85 26.25
N VAL A 432 -1.79 9.18 26.31
CA VAL A 432 -1.35 10.41 26.98
C VAL A 432 -1.68 11.60 26.07
N ALA A 433 -2.85 12.19 26.30
CA ALA A 433 -3.20 13.51 25.77
C ALA A 433 -2.30 14.60 26.41
N PRO A 434 -1.77 15.56 25.65
CA PRO A 434 -1.17 16.75 26.23
C PRO A 434 -2.30 17.72 26.62
N THR A 435 -2.65 17.78 27.90
CA THR A 435 -3.46 18.88 28.43
C THR A 435 -2.63 20.15 28.44
N ALA A 436 -3.02 21.11 27.60
CA ALA A 436 -2.58 22.48 27.70
C ALA A 436 -3.28 23.20 28.87
N SER A 437 -2.57 24.19 29.41
CA SER A 437 -3.02 25.32 30.22
C SER A 437 -3.08 25.16 31.74
N ALA A 438 -2.04 25.68 32.41
CA ALA A 438 -2.24 26.83 33.29
C ALA A 438 -0.92 27.61 33.46
N ALA A 439 -0.92 28.85 32.94
CA ALA A 439 0.02 29.88 33.36
C ALA A 439 -0.34 30.38 34.76
N SER A 440 0.69 30.77 35.54
CA SER A 440 0.76 31.71 36.68
C SER A 440 1.66 31.06 37.75
N SER A 441 2.88 31.49 38.07
CA SER A 441 3.41 32.80 38.47
C SER A 441 4.10 32.61 39.84
N LEU A 442 5.20 33.33 40.03
CA LEU A 442 5.87 33.74 41.28
C LEU A 442 6.99 32.87 41.90
N TYR A 443 8.20 33.46 41.85
CA TYR A 443 9.18 33.76 42.92
C TYR A 443 9.48 32.64 43.95
N ILE A 444 10.73 32.26 44.22
CA ILE A 444 11.92 33.06 44.62
C ILE A 444 13.18 32.48 44.00
#